data_AF-A5GBM0-F1
#
_entry.id   AF-A5GBM0-F1
#
_cell.length_a   1.000
_cell.length_b   1.000
_cell.length_c   1.000
_cell.angle_alpha   90.00
_cell.angle_beta   90.00
_cell.angle_gamma   90.00
#
_symmetry.space_group_name_H-M   'P 1'
#
loop_
_entity.id
_entity.type
_entity.pdbx_description
1 polymer ?
#
loop_
_entity_poly.entity_id
_entity_poly.type
_entity_poly.pdbx_seq_one_letter_code
_entity_poly.pdbx_strand_id
1 'polypeptide(L)' 'MPLGGGIGKIWRIGKLPVNTQLQAFGNVAHPESGPDWTLRLQVQFMFPKSIF' A
#
# COMPACT_ATOMS: atom_id res chain seq x y z
N MET A 1 1.91 -15.63 11.01
CA MET A 1 2.45 -15.25 9.68
C MET A 1 1.35 -14.56 8.90
N PRO A 2 1.54 -13.30 8.45
CA PRO A 2 0.55 -12.60 7.63
C PRO A 2 0.60 -13.14 6.20
N LEU A 3 -0.47 -13.79 5.76
CA LEU A 3 -0.66 -14.18 4.37
C LEU A 3 -1.57 -13.15 3.73
N GLY A 4 -1.08 -12.49 2.69
CA GLY A 4 -1.77 -11.36 2.11
C GLY A 4 -1.33 -11.04 0.70
N GLY A 5 -2.22 -10.38 -0.01
CA GLY A 5 -2.02 -9.93 -1.37
C GLY A 5 -2.29 -8.44 -1.46
N GLY A 6 -1.65 -7.80 -2.43
CA GLY A 6 -1.84 -6.38 -2.68
C GLY A 6 -1.87 -6.06 -4.16
N ILE A 7 -2.63 -5.03 -4.50
CA ILE A 7 -2.62 -4.41 -5.82
C ILE A 7 -1.94 -3.05 -5.72
N GLY A 8 -1.06 -2.78 -6.67
CA GLY A 8 -0.38 -1.49 -6.81
C GLY A 8 -0.55 -0.97 -8.22
N LYS A 9 -0.84 0.32 -8.36
CA LYS A 9 -0.88 1.00 -9.65
C LYS A 9 -0.18 2.34 -9.56
N ILE A 10 0.76 2.55 -10.47
CA ILE A 10 1.37 3.86 -10.69
C ILE A 10 0.58 4.54 -11.81
N TRP A 11 0.15 5.77 -11.56
CA TRP A 11 -0.57 6.61 -12.52
C TRP A 11 -0.03 8.04 -12.44
N ARG A 12 -0.35 8.87 -13.43
CA ARG A 12 0.20 10.23 -13.53
C ARG A 12 -0.92 11.25 -13.49
N ILE A 13 -0.73 12.29 -12.67
CA ILE A 13 -1.55 13.51 -12.69
C ILE A 13 -0.69 14.61 -13.30
N GLY A 14 -0.85 14.86 -14.60
CA GLY A 14 0.04 15.74 -15.35
C GLY A 14 1.49 15.24 -15.33
N LYS A 15 2.39 16.02 -14.73
CA LYS A 15 3.83 15.68 -14.56
C LYS A 15 4.13 14.97 -13.24
N LEU A 16 3.15 14.76 -12.36
CA LEU A 16 3.33 14.15 -11.05
C LEU A 16 2.96 12.65 -11.11
N PRO A 17 3.93 11.72 -11.02
CA PRO A 17 3.64 10.32 -10.81
C PRO A 17 3.12 10.09 -9.39
N VAL A 18 2.04 9.34 -9.30
CA VAL A 18 1.38 8.91 -8.06
C VAL A 18 1.37 7.39 -8.04
N ASN A 19 1.97 6.82 -7.00
CA ASN A 19 1.90 5.38 -6.74
C ASN A 19 0.82 5.12 -5.68
N THR A 20 -0.20 4.34 -6.03
CA THR A 20 -1.27 3.96 -5.12
C THR A 20 -1.22 2.45 -4.91
N GLN A 21 -1.17 2.02 -3.65
CA GLN A 21 -1.12 0.62 -3.28
C GLN A 21 -2.18 0.30 -2.23
N LEU A 22 -2.87 -0.81 -2.44
CA LEU A 22 -3.87 -1.37 -1.53
C LEU A 22 -3.46 -2.81 -1.24
N GLN A 23 -3.28 -3.14 0.04
CA GLN A 23 -2.82 -4.46 0.45
C GLN A 23 -3.71 -4.96 1.60
N ALA A 24 -4.13 -6.22 1.53
CA ALA A 24 -4.91 -6.88 2.57
C ALA A 24 -4.14 -8.10 3.05
N PHE A 25 -4.01 -8.24 4.37
CA PHE A 25 -3.28 -9.30 5.03
C PHE A 25 -4.21 -10.02 6.00
N GLY A 26 -4.31 -11.35 5.90
CA GLY A 26 -4.94 -12.21 6.88
C GLY A 26 -3.89 -12.84 7.80
N ASN A 27 -4.12 -12.80 9.10
CA ASN A 27 -3.21 -13.36 10.09
C ASN A 27 -3.60 -14.82 10.37
N VAL A 28 -3.12 -15.77 9.56
CA VAL A 28 -3.51 -17.20 9.63
C VAL A 28 -2.94 -17.92 10.86
N ALA A 29 -1.91 -17.37 11.51
CA ALA A 29 -1.45 -17.80 12.82
C ALA A 29 -1.48 -16.60 13.76
N HIS A 30 -2.44 -16.60 14.67
CA HIS A 30 -2.73 -15.50 15.58
C HIS A 30 -2.65 -15.98 17.05
N PRO A 31 -1.93 -15.29 17.94
CA PRO A 31 -2.04 -15.52 19.38
C PRO A 31 -3.30 -14.80 19.92
N GLU A 32 -4.40 -15.54 20.14
CA GLU A 32 -5.70 -15.25 20.85
C GLU A 32 -6.27 -13.80 21.04
N SER A 33 -5.62 -12.69 20.70
CA SER A 33 -5.98 -11.34 21.17
C SER A 33 -5.55 -10.20 20.24
N GLY A 34 -5.94 -10.24 18.97
CA GLY A 34 -5.62 -9.20 18.01
C GLY A 34 -6.30 -9.40 16.65
N PRO A 35 -6.10 -8.46 15.70
CA PRO A 35 -6.92 -8.39 14.50
C PRO A 35 -6.62 -9.55 13.54
N ASP A 36 -7.67 -10.27 13.15
CA ASP A 36 -7.58 -11.37 12.18
C ASP A 36 -7.13 -10.91 10.78
N TRP A 37 -7.32 -9.62 10.48
CA TRP A 37 -6.96 -9.01 9.21
C TRP A 37 -6.35 -7.61 9.39
N THR A 38 -5.59 -7.18 8.38
CA THR A 38 -5.01 -5.84 8.29
C THR A 38 -5.16 -5.32 6.88
N LEU A 39 -5.66 -4.10 6.74
CA LEU A 39 -5.74 -3.39 5.48
C LEU A 39 -4.73 -2.24 5.46
N ARG A 40 -3.97 -2.14 4.38
CA ARG A 40 -2.97 -1.09 4.16
C ARG A 40 -3.30 -0.33 2.89
N LEU A 41 -3.57 0.96 3.04
CA LEU A 41 -3.64 1.92 1.94
C LEU A 41 -2.37 2.78 1.96
N GLN A 42 -1.67 2.85 0.84
CA GLN A 42 -0.51 3.71 0.67
C GLN A 42 -0.68 4.56 -0.59
N VAL A 43 -0.49 5.87 -0.43
CA VAL A 43 -0.45 6.83 -1.53
C VAL A 43 0.90 7.53 -1.45
N GLN A 44 1.68 7.47 -2.52
CA GLN A 44 3.01 8.06 -2.59
C GLN A 44 3.10 9.03 -3.78
N PHE A 45 3.48 10.27 -3.47
CA PHE A 45 3.72 11.33 -4.44
C PHE A 45 5.19 11.35 -4.82
N MET A 46 5.51 11.19 -6.10
CA MET A 46 6.89 11.20 -6.58
C MET A 46 7.22 12.56 -7.18
N PHE A 47 7.71 13.49 -6.36
CA PHE A 47 8.02 14.83 -6.85
C PHE A 47 9.18 14.82 -7.86
N PRO A 48 9.01 15.45 -9.04
CA PRO A 48 10.05 15.50 -10.06
C PRO A 48 11.24 16.34 -9.58
N LYS A 49 12.45 15.85 -9.87
CA LYS A 49 13.72 16.43 -9.42
C LYS A 49 14.04 17.80 -10.03
N SER A 50 13.30 18.24 -11.06
CA SER A 50 13.65 19.41 -11.88
C SER A 50 13.00 20.74 -11.45
N ILE A 51 12.53 20.86 -10.20
CA ILE A 51 11.89 22.08 -9.67
C ILE A 51 12.74 22.74 -8.56
N PHE A 52 13.92 22.18 -8.24
CA PHE A 52 14.92 22.79 -7.36
C PHE A 52 16.22 23.03 -8.12
#